data_AF-S3CQ62-F1
#
_entry.id   AF-S3CQ62-F1
#
_cell.length_a   1.000
_cell.length_b   1.000
_cell.length_c   1.000
_cell.angle_alpha   90.00
_cell.angle_beta   90.00
_cell.angle_gamma   90.00
#
_symmetry.space_group_name_H-M   'P 1'
#
loop_
_entity.id
_entity.type
_entity.pdbx_description
1 polymer ?
#
loop_
_entity_poly.entity_id
_entity_poly.type
_entity_poly.pdbx_seq_one_letter_code
_entity_poly.pdbx_strand_id
1 'polypeptide(L)'
;MDPSQIYSSLRLSAHQFRLVHLLPGQESSEIQCTLKSDYLLSHTVERYTALSYEWGDSKASKLEIKLEGQSFLITQNLWSALKCLRGTETMQTFWIDAICINQDDKNERNHQVELMSLIYSTASRVLVWLGQECAEIQAAFSFFQNIWDTKLRNFAEKGILYIDHNTNMYQSIILTQGQAQYFRFRWSDESLVEENSEIQTALYWSRFQIILENLAFFGQKDPSLKIAWKGLASLTSRSYWTRIWIVQEYLLAQKVDFYCGRITIDGTIIDTIISHLAALKDEKLTDLPSWLTEPLQRIRASPATRICTSRLQQKSKRPTLLELLVACKDSKSSEPRDRLYALLGLASDVQEDSIVIDYNRPIFKIQMDVLWFFCCKQDFRPADTSRICTLLEETLGYGRDNFEMDRSYISSKRTTDTITLPNFGAAKISQTYRFVECLEPSISYYAKKLSSFETIMAMASWTTAEDSESTELALKIYDENSVNQR
;
A
#
# COMPACT_ATOMS: atom_id res chain seq x y z
N MET A 1 -19.01 4.10 25.70
CA MET A 1 -18.25 5.26 26.18
C MET A 1 -18.74 6.46 25.41
N ASP A 2 -18.71 7.65 26.02
CA ASP A 2 -18.96 8.89 25.30
C ASP A 2 -17.66 9.30 24.58
N PRO A 3 -17.61 9.26 23.23
CA PRO A 3 -16.40 9.58 22.48
C PRO A 3 -15.91 11.01 22.73
N SER A 4 -16.80 11.92 23.15
CA SER A 4 -16.44 13.32 23.44
C SER A 4 -15.51 13.48 24.66
N GLN A 5 -15.43 12.46 25.52
CA GLN A 5 -14.50 12.45 26.66
C GLN A 5 -13.07 12.10 26.26
N ILE A 6 -12.87 11.47 25.11
CA ILE A 6 -11.57 11.03 24.60
C ILE A 6 -11.11 11.95 23.47
N TYR A 7 -12.01 12.28 22.54
CA TYR A 7 -11.68 12.98 21.30
C TYR A 7 -12.09 14.45 21.35
N SER A 8 -11.10 15.34 21.39
CA SER A 8 -11.32 16.77 21.14
C SER A 8 -11.62 17.00 19.64
N SER A 9 -12.63 17.81 19.32
CA SER A 9 -12.98 18.12 17.92
C SER A 9 -11.80 18.68 17.12
N LEU A 10 -11.63 18.20 15.89
CA LEU A 10 -10.60 18.66 14.96
C LEU A 10 -11.12 19.75 14.02
N ARG A 11 -10.25 20.71 13.71
CA ARG A 11 -10.48 21.73 12.66
C ARG A 11 -10.11 21.14 11.30
N LEU A 12 -11.11 20.54 10.64
CA LEU A 12 -10.93 19.85 9.35
C LEU A 12 -10.38 20.80 8.27
N SER A 13 -10.82 22.07 8.22
CA SER A 13 -10.33 23.04 7.24
C SER A 13 -8.85 23.42 7.40
N ALA A 14 -8.20 23.02 8.50
CA ALA A 14 -6.83 23.39 8.84
C ALA A 14 -5.86 22.20 8.83
N HIS A 15 -6.25 21.06 8.25
CA HIS A 15 -5.43 19.84 8.24
C HIS A 15 -4.99 19.41 9.65
N GLN A 16 -5.89 19.58 10.63
CA GLN A 16 -5.62 19.20 12.00
C GLN A 16 -5.72 17.68 12.14
N PHE A 17 -4.80 17.08 12.89
CA PHE A 17 -4.76 15.64 13.16
C PHE A 17 -4.40 15.40 14.63
N ARG A 18 -4.45 14.13 15.07
CA ARG A 18 -4.04 13.75 16.43
C ARG A 18 -2.81 12.87 16.41
N LEU A 19 -1.97 13.06 17.41
CA LEU A 19 -0.89 12.17 17.79
C LEU A 19 -1.25 11.45 19.07
N VAL A 20 -0.81 10.21 19.19
CA VAL A 20 -0.90 9.44 20.43
C VAL A 20 0.47 9.41 21.12
N HIS A 21 0.47 9.84 22.36
CA HIS A 21 1.59 9.76 23.29
C HIS A 21 1.47 8.48 24.10
N LEU A 22 2.28 7.48 23.75
CA LEU A 22 2.40 6.22 24.48
C LEU A 22 3.30 6.45 25.70
N LEU A 23 2.72 6.38 26.90
CA LEU A 23 3.41 6.66 28.15
C LEU A 23 4.38 5.52 28.53
N PRO A 24 5.52 5.84 29.16
CA PRO A 24 6.48 4.82 29.57
C PRO A 24 5.92 3.92 30.67
N GLY A 25 6.38 2.67 30.71
CA GLY A 25 5.94 1.72 31.73
C GLY A 25 6.63 0.37 31.68
N GLN A 26 6.64 -0.32 32.82
CA GLN A 26 7.19 -1.68 32.95
C GLN A 26 6.33 -2.71 32.21
N GLU A 27 6.89 -3.86 31.82
CA GLU A 27 6.19 -4.84 30.99
C GLU A 27 4.87 -5.37 31.58
N SER A 28 4.76 -5.45 32.91
CA SER A 28 3.55 -5.85 33.64
C SER A 28 2.54 -4.71 33.83
N SER A 29 2.95 -3.46 33.64
CA SER A 29 2.07 -2.29 33.82
C SER A 29 1.10 -2.13 32.66
N GLU A 30 -0.09 -1.65 32.97
CA GLU A 30 -1.13 -1.30 32.00
C GLU A 30 -0.61 -0.30 30.96
N ILE A 31 -1.02 -0.46 29.70
CA ILE A 31 -0.65 0.47 28.62
C ILE A 31 -1.49 1.73 28.78
N GLN A 32 -0.82 2.88 28.83
CA GLN A 32 -1.46 4.18 28.96
C GLN A 32 -1.04 5.10 27.81
N CYS A 33 -2.03 5.80 27.27
CA CYS A 33 -1.90 6.70 26.14
C CYS A 33 -2.62 8.03 26.43
N THR A 34 -2.09 9.11 25.87
CA THR A 34 -2.77 10.41 25.79
C THR A 34 -2.78 10.89 24.33
N LEU A 35 -3.69 11.79 23.99
CA LEU A 35 -3.89 12.36 22.66
C LEU A 35 -3.49 13.82 22.67
N LYS A 36 -2.81 14.23 21.60
CA LYS A 36 -2.50 15.63 21.34
C LYS A 36 -2.94 15.99 19.93
N SER A 37 -3.77 17.02 19.82
CA SER A 37 -4.12 17.60 18.51
C SER A 37 -2.99 18.51 18.02
N ASP A 38 -2.62 18.39 16.75
CA ASP A 38 -1.57 19.19 16.10
C ASP A 38 -1.98 19.51 14.65
N TYR A 39 -1.20 20.35 13.96
CA TYR A 39 -1.47 20.79 12.59
C TYR A 39 -0.39 20.27 11.65
N LEU A 40 -0.79 19.44 10.68
CA LEU A 40 0.13 18.64 9.87
C LEU A 40 1.12 19.49 9.04
N LEU A 41 0.67 20.66 8.58
CA LEU A 41 1.45 21.59 7.75
C LEU A 41 2.15 22.70 8.57
N SER A 42 2.13 22.61 9.90
CA SER A 42 2.80 23.59 10.76
C SER A 42 4.31 23.35 10.82
N HIS A 43 5.10 24.42 10.79
CA HIS A 43 6.55 24.36 11.00
C HIS A 43 6.93 23.89 12.42
N THR A 44 5.99 23.93 13.36
CA THR A 44 6.17 23.51 14.75
C THR A 44 5.51 22.18 15.06
N VAL A 45 5.07 21.43 14.04
CA VAL A 45 4.43 20.12 14.24
C VAL A 45 5.37 19.20 15.03
N GLU A 46 4.84 18.52 16.03
CA GLU A 46 5.62 17.57 16.81
C GLU A 46 6.13 16.43 15.93
N ARG A 47 7.41 16.04 16.08
CA ARG A 47 7.94 14.88 15.36
C ARG A 47 7.26 13.61 15.86
N TYR A 48 6.76 12.81 14.93
CA TYR A 48 6.08 11.56 15.23
C TYR A 48 6.54 10.42 14.32
N THR A 49 6.19 9.21 14.76
CA THR A 49 6.38 7.97 14.02
C THR A 49 5.02 7.40 13.63
N ALA A 50 4.80 7.06 12.36
CA ALA A 50 3.55 6.40 11.99
C ALA A 50 3.68 4.88 12.19
N LEU A 51 2.67 4.25 12.80
CA LEU A 51 2.63 2.80 12.94
C LEU A 51 1.88 2.20 11.75
N SER A 52 2.48 1.19 11.14
CA SER A 52 1.89 0.38 10.08
C SER A 52 1.79 -1.05 10.58
N TYR A 53 0.59 -1.60 10.68
CA TYR A 53 0.37 -2.92 11.28
C TYR A 53 -0.91 -3.54 10.74
N GLU A 54 -0.97 -4.86 10.66
CA GLU A 54 -2.21 -5.55 10.26
C GLU A 54 -3.26 -5.45 11.36
N TRP A 55 -4.48 -5.03 11.04
CA TRP A 55 -5.57 -4.95 12.02
C TRP A 55 -5.91 -6.31 12.66
N GLY A 56 -5.75 -7.40 11.90
CA GLY A 56 -6.08 -8.77 12.29
C GLY A 56 -7.53 -9.14 11.95
N ASP A 57 -7.98 -10.32 12.35
CA ASP A 57 -9.38 -10.74 12.17
C ASP A 57 -10.32 -9.82 12.97
N SER A 58 -11.40 -9.36 12.36
CA SER A 58 -12.51 -8.65 13.01
C SER A 58 -13.10 -9.39 14.23
N LYS A 59 -12.93 -10.71 14.30
CA LYS A 59 -13.32 -11.56 15.43
C LYS A 59 -12.24 -11.68 16.50
N ALA A 60 -11.07 -11.07 16.30
CA ALA A 60 -9.97 -11.14 17.25
C ALA A 60 -10.36 -10.49 18.58
N SER A 61 -9.85 -11.06 19.68
CA SER A 61 -10.00 -10.51 21.01
C SER A 61 -9.54 -9.05 21.05
N LYS A 62 -10.39 -8.20 21.62
CA LYS A 62 -10.02 -6.83 21.98
C LYS A 62 -9.43 -6.81 23.39
N LEU A 63 -8.39 -6.02 23.57
CA LEU A 63 -7.73 -5.80 24.85
C LEU A 63 -7.89 -4.35 25.27
N GLU A 64 -7.94 -4.14 26.58
CA GLU A 64 -8.07 -2.83 27.19
C GLU A 64 -6.70 -2.14 27.34
N ILE A 65 -6.71 -0.82 27.07
CA ILE A 65 -5.67 0.14 27.45
C ILE A 65 -6.33 1.32 28.16
N LYS A 66 -5.54 2.21 28.79
CA LYS A 66 -6.03 3.53 29.20
C LYS A 66 -5.71 4.58 28.16
N LEU A 67 -6.73 5.26 27.67
CA LEU A 67 -6.62 6.41 26.76
C LEU A 67 -7.31 7.60 27.42
N GLU A 68 -6.60 8.70 27.65
CA GLU A 68 -7.12 9.85 28.42
C GLU A 68 -7.65 9.44 29.81
N GLY A 69 -7.01 8.46 30.45
CA GLY A 69 -7.44 7.87 31.71
C GLY A 69 -8.71 7.01 31.64
N GLN A 70 -9.35 6.92 30.47
CA GLN A 70 -10.53 6.09 30.24
C GLN A 70 -10.16 4.72 29.70
N SER A 71 -11.00 3.72 29.97
CA SER A 71 -10.92 2.41 29.32
C SER A 71 -11.01 2.58 27.80
N PHE A 72 -10.20 1.89 27.00
CA PHE A 72 -10.28 1.90 25.55
C PHE A 72 -9.88 0.54 24.97
N LEU A 73 -10.64 0.04 23.99
CA LEU A 73 -10.46 -1.31 23.46
C LEU A 73 -9.76 -1.29 22.09
N ILE A 74 -8.64 -1.99 21.99
CA ILE A 74 -7.86 -2.17 20.77
C ILE A 74 -7.70 -3.64 20.40
N THR A 75 -7.33 -3.96 19.16
CA THR A 75 -7.09 -5.35 18.76
C THR A 75 -5.86 -5.93 19.46
N GLN A 76 -5.84 -7.25 19.65
CA GLN A 76 -4.68 -7.97 20.19
C GLN A 76 -3.37 -7.63 19.47
N ASN A 77 -3.40 -7.48 18.14
CA ASN A 77 -2.20 -7.19 17.37
C ASN A 77 -1.66 -5.78 17.68
N LEU A 78 -2.53 -4.77 17.72
CA LEU A 78 -2.13 -3.41 18.10
C LEU A 78 -1.64 -3.36 19.55
N TRP A 79 -2.32 -4.05 20.47
CA TRP A 79 -1.90 -4.11 21.87
C TRP A 79 -0.50 -4.71 22.02
N SER A 80 -0.22 -5.78 21.27
CA SER A 80 1.08 -6.42 21.24
C SER A 80 2.16 -5.49 20.69
N ALA A 81 1.86 -4.76 19.61
CA ALA A 81 2.75 -3.74 19.05
C ALA A 81 3.07 -2.65 20.08
N LEU A 82 2.04 -2.05 20.70
CA LEU A 82 2.22 -1.02 21.72
C LEU A 82 3.03 -1.52 22.90
N LYS A 83 2.81 -2.76 23.37
CA LYS A 83 3.57 -3.35 24.46
C LYS A 83 5.06 -3.49 24.13
N CYS A 84 5.38 -3.91 22.90
CA CYS A 84 6.77 -4.05 22.45
C CYS A 84 7.46 -2.71 22.18
N LEU A 85 6.72 -1.72 21.67
CA LEU A 85 7.22 -0.39 21.32
C LEU A 85 7.25 0.59 22.49
N ARG A 86 6.56 0.30 23.60
CA ARG A 86 6.56 1.13 24.81
C ARG A 86 7.95 1.21 25.43
N GLY A 87 8.44 2.43 25.62
CA GLY A 87 9.67 2.69 26.37
C GLY A 87 9.49 2.45 27.88
N THR A 88 10.56 2.08 28.57
CA THR A 88 10.53 1.93 30.04
C THR A 88 10.59 3.26 30.77
N GLU A 89 11.25 4.27 30.16
CA GLU A 89 11.52 5.57 30.78
C GLU A 89 11.08 6.75 29.91
N THR A 90 10.96 6.55 28.59
CA THR A 90 10.66 7.61 27.63
C THR A 90 9.31 7.40 26.97
N MET A 91 8.53 8.47 26.93
CA MET A 91 7.29 8.53 26.14
C MET A 91 7.63 8.44 24.65
N GLN A 92 6.77 7.75 23.90
CA GLN A 92 6.89 7.62 22.45
C GLN A 92 5.69 8.31 21.77
N THR A 93 5.94 9.10 20.72
CA THR A 93 4.90 9.80 19.95
C THR A 93 4.62 9.06 18.64
N PHE A 94 3.39 8.58 18.49
CA PHE A 94 2.95 7.86 17.30
C PHE A 94 1.76 8.54 16.61
N TRP A 95 1.59 8.24 15.33
CA TRP A 95 0.29 8.27 14.68
C TRP A 95 -0.18 6.84 14.43
N ILE A 96 -1.40 6.52 14.88
CA ILE A 96 -2.02 5.20 14.79
C ILE A 96 -3.48 5.41 14.42
N ASP A 97 -3.88 5.02 13.21
CA ASP A 97 -5.23 5.19 12.65
C ASP A 97 -6.35 4.79 13.62
N ALA A 98 -6.23 3.64 14.27
CA ALA A 98 -7.25 3.10 15.18
C ALA A 98 -7.39 3.88 16.51
N ILE A 99 -6.44 4.77 16.84
CA ILE A 99 -6.43 5.56 18.09
C ILE A 99 -6.53 7.07 17.80
N CYS A 100 -5.94 7.55 16.72
CA CYS A 100 -5.87 8.99 16.41
C CYS A 100 -7.13 9.49 15.72
N ILE A 101 -7.86 8.60 15.03
CA ILE A 101 -9.09 8.90 14.31
C ILE A 101 -10.28 8.47 15.15
N ASN A 102 -11.23 9.37 15.36
CA ASN A 102 -12.53 9.02 15.93
C ASN A 102 -13.34 8.23 14.90
N GLN A 103 -13.29 6.91 15.00
CA GLN A 103 -13.96 6.00 14.07
C GLN A 103 -15.50 6.12 14.06
N ASP A 104 -16.08 6.70 15.12
CA ASP A 104 -17.53 6.91 15.25
C ASP A 104 -17.98 8.22 14.57
N ASP A 105 -17.08 9.18 14.36
CA ASP A 105 -17.35 10.40 13.58
C ASP A 105 -16.92 10.21 12.13
N LYS A 106 -17.90 9.96 11.26
CA LYS A 106 -17.65 9.71 9.84
C LYS A 106 -17.08 10.92 9.10
N ASN A 107 -17.43 12.15 9.49
CA ASN A 107 -16.90 13.34 8.83
C ASN A 107 -15.41 13.50 9.18
N GLU A 108 -15.07 13.28 10.45
CA GLU A 108 -13.69 13.24 10.88
C GLU A 108 -12.93 12.11 10.18
N ARG A 109 -13.50 10.89 10.14
CA ARG A 109 -12.87 9.74 9.45
C ARG A 109 -12.62 10.03 7.97
N ASN A 110 -13.61 10.52 7.22
CA ASN A 110 -13.46 10.89 5.81
C ASN A 110 -12.26 11.84 5.63
N HIS A 111 -12.21 12.89 6.46
CA HIS A 111 -11.15 13.89 6.41
C HIS A 111 -9.77 13.33 6.81
N GLN A 112 -9.67 12.53 7.87
CA GLN A 112 -8.38 11.95 8.29
C GLN A 112 -7.86 10.95 7.26
N VAL A 113 -8.75 10.20 6.59
CA VAL A 113 -8.37 9.27 5.51
C VAL A 113 -7.82 10.01 4.30
N GLU A 114 -8.40 11.16 3.95
CA GLU A 114 -7.85 12.07 2.94
C GLU A 114 -6.43 12.54 3.29
N LEU A 115 -6.18 12.83 4.58
CA LEU A 115 -4.87 13.23 5.08
C LEU A 115 -3.85 12.10 5.19
N MET A 116 -4.22 10.82 5.13
CA MET A 116 -3.31 9.70 5.42
C MET A 116 -2.04 9.73 4.56
N SER A 117 -2.17 10.07 3.27
CA SER A 117 -1.00 10.19 2.38
C SER A 117 0.01 11.23 2.87
N LEU A 118 -0.48 12.38 3.34
CA LEU A 118 0.35 13.43 3.91
C LEU A 118 0.91 13.04 5.28
N ILE A 119 0.12 12.36 6.12
CA ILE A 119 0.54 11.90 7.45
C ILE A 119 1.69 10.89 7.34
N TYR A 120 1.61 9.90 6.46
CA TYR A 120 2.68 8.91 6.28
C TYR A 120 3.92 9.51 5.60
N SER A 121 3.74 10.44 4.66
CA SER A 121 4.87 11.10 3.97
C SER A 121 5.63 12.10 4.84
N THR A 122 4.97 12.71 5.83
CA THR A 122 5.60 13.69 6.75
C THR A 122 6.09 13.07 8.06
N ALA A 123 5.70 11.81 8.36
CA ALA A 123 6.22 11.07 9.50
C ALA A 123 7.75 10.95 9.45
N SER A 124 8.41 11.05 10.61
CA SER A 124 9.88 10.93 10.69
C SER A 124 10.37 9.54 10.26
N ARG A 125 9.55 8.52 10.51
CA ARG A 125 9.68 7.15 10.01
C ARG A 125 8.34 6.43 10.12
N VAL A 126 8.24 5.29 9.44
CA VAL A 126 7.15 4.34 9.57
C VAL A 126 7.68 3.07 10.22
N LEU A 127 7.04 2.63 11.30
CA LEU A 127 7.32 1.33 11.91
C LEU A 127 6.35 0.31 11.36
N VAL A 128 6.88 -0.71 10.70
CA VAL A 128 6.09 -1.82 10.18
C VAL A 128 6.09 -2.95 11.20
N TRP A 129 4.98 -3.12 11.91
CA TRP A 129 4.76 -4.20 12.86
C TRP A 129 4.23 -5.45 12.14
N LEU A 130 5.04 -6.50 12.12
CA LEU A 130 4.72 -7.75 11.42
C LEU A 130 4.20 -8.85 12.36
N GLY A 131 4.05 -8.59 13.67
CA GLY A 131 3.60 -9.57 14.66
C GLY A 131 4.72 -10.04 15.59
N GLN A 132 4.51 -11.17 16.28
CA GLN A 132 5.48 -11.73 17.23
C GLN A 132 6.70 -12.35 16.56
N GLU A 133 7.83 -12.31 17.27
CA GLU A 133 9.08 -12.95 16.86
C GLU A 133 8.99 -14.47 16.89
N CYS A 134 9.72 -15.10 15.97
CA CYS A 134 9.95 -16.54 15.95
C CYS A 134 11.42 -16.80 15.59
N ALA A 135 11.89 -18.01 15.87
CA ALA A 135 13.30 -18.38 15.66
C ALA A 135 13.76 -18.15 14.22
N GLU A 136 12.91 -18.44 13.23
CA GLU A 136 13.22 -18.26 11.81
C GLU A 136 13.43 -16.80 11.44
N ILE A 137 12.58 -15.90 11.96
CA ILE A 137 12.69 -14.46 11.66
C ILE A 137 13.85 -13.84 12.41
N GLN A 138 14.10 -14.26 13.65
CA GLN A 138 15.28 -13.82 14.39
C GLN A 138 16.57 -14.21 13.68
N ALA A 139 16.65 -15.45 13.18
CA ALA A 139 17.77 -15.90 12.37
C ALA A 139 17.89 -15.10 11.07
N ALA A 140 16.78 -14.83 10.39
CA ALA A 140 16.77 -14.00 9.18
C ALA A 140 17.29 -12.59 9.46
N PHE A 141 16.75 -11.90 10.46
CA PHE A 141 17.14 -10.54 10.81
C PHE A 141 18.62 -10.48 11.17
N SER A 142 19.07 -11.38 12.05
CA SER A 142 20.48 -11.47 12.46
C SER A 142 21.40 -11.72 11.26
N PHE A 143 21.02 -12.65 10.37
CA PHE A 143 21.82 -12.99 9.19
C PHE A 143 21.94 -11.82 8.21
N PHE A 144 20.83 -11.19 7.83
CA PHE A 144 20.84 -10.11 6.85
C PHE A 144 21.42 -8.81 7.42
N GLN A 145 21.20 -8.52 8.70
CA GLN A 145 21.85 -7.42 9.40
C GLN A 145 23.37 -7.63 9.44
N ASN A 146 23.84 -8.83 9.78
CA ASN A 146 25.28 -9.14 9.76
C ASN A 146 25.87 -8.99 8.35
N ILE A 147 25.18 -9.46 7.30
CA ILE A 147 25.64 -9.22 5.91
C ILE A 147 25.71 -7.72 5.62
N TRP A 148 24.71 -6.96 6.06
CA TRP A 148 24.63 -5.52 5.83
C TRP A 148 25.79 -4.77 6.50
N ASP A 149 25.98 -5.01 7.79
CA ASP A 149 26.97 -4.32 8.63
C ASP A 149 28.41 -4.73 8.26
N THR A 150 28.63 -6.00 7.93
CA THR A 150 29.97 -6.48 7.59
C THR A 150 30.40 -6.06 6.19
N LYS A 151 29.45 -5.87 5.25
CA LYS A 151 29.77 -5.85 3.80
C LYS A 151 28.99 -4.80 3.01
N LEU A 152 27.66 -4.78 3.02
CA LEU A 152 26.89 -3.92 2.09
C LEU A 152 27.10 -2.43 2.34
N ARG A 153 27.35 -1.99 3.58
CA ARG A 153 27.65 -0.58 3.88
C ARG A 153 28.97 -0.12 3.26
N ASN A 154 30.01 -0.98 3.29
CA ASN A 154 31.27 -0.73 2.59
C ASN A 154 31.14 -0.83 1.05
N PHE A 155 30.25 -1.70 0.54
CA PHE A 155 29.93 -1.77 -0.89
C PHE A 155 29.18 -0.53 -1.39
N ALA A 156 28.23 -0.01 -0.61
CA ALA A 156 27.40 1.14 -0.95
C ALA A 156 28.13 2.48 -0.82
N GLU A 157 29.02 2.64 0.17
CA GLU A 157 29.76 3.90 0.40
C GLU A 157 31.08 3.99 -0.38
N LYS A 158 31.69 2.86 -0.75
CA LYS A 158 33.03 2.86 -1.39
C LYS A 158 33.14 2.08 -2.68
N GLY A 159 32.14 1.31 -3.13
CA GLY A 159 32.20 0.57 -4.38
C GLY A 159 33.35 -0.45 -4.52
N ILE A 160 34.14 -0.73 -3.49
CA ILE A 160 35.41 -1.46 -3.60
C ILE A 160 35.31 -2.84 -2.93
N LEU A 161 35.14 -3.86 -3.77
CA LEU A 161 36.05 -5.02 -3.72
C LEU A 161 37.41 -4.49 -4.16
N TYR A 162 38.47 -4.66 -3.37
CA TYR A 162 39.81 -4.35 -3.88
C TYR A 162 40.09 -5.31 -5.05
N ILE A 163 40.01 -4.77 -6.27
CA ILE A 163 40.45 -5.44 -7.48
C ILE A 163 41.92 -5.06 -7.60
N ASP A 164 42.81 -6.03 -7.41
CA ASP A 164 44.20 -5.84 -7.79
C ASP A 164 44.27 -5.93 -9.33
N HIS A 165 44.22 -4.78 -9.98
CA HIS A 165 44.28 -4.68 -11.44
C HIS A 165 45.58 -5.26 -12.02
N ASN A 166 46.64 -5.42 -11.22
CA ASN A 166 47.88 -6.02 -11.69
C ASN A 166 47.85 -7.56 -11.64
N THR A 167 46.93 -8.16 -10.88
CA THR A 167 46.91 -9.62 -10.67
C THR A 167 45.57 -10.30 -11.00
N ASN A 168 44.57 -9.54 -11.45
CA ASN A 168 43.19 -9.98 -11.70
C ASN A 168 42.60 -10.78 -10.53
N MET A 169 42.95 -10.42 -9.29
CA MET A 169 42.50 -11.13 -8.10
C MET A 169 41.39 -10.39 -7.33
N TYR A 170 40.34 -11.14 -6.99
CA TYR A 170 39.21 -10.73 -6.16
C TYR A 170 39.32 -11.33 -4.77
N GLN A 171 38.82 -10.63 -3.74
CA GLN A 171 38.68 -11.15 -2.39
C GLN A 171 37.18 -11.31 -2.03
N SER A 172 36.71 -12.53 -1.75
CA SER A 172 35.34 -12.77 -1.24
C SER A 172 35.37 -13.13 0.24
N ILE A 173 34.24 -12.94 0.94
CA ILE A 173 34.14 -13.24 2.37
C ILE A 173 32.98 -14.21 2.59
N ILE A 174 33.26 -15.31 3.29
CA ILE A 174 32.28 -16.33 3.69
C ILE A 174 31.97 -16.11 5.17
N LEU A 175 30.68 -16.16 5.53
CA LEU A 175 30.26 -16.19 6.93
C LEU A 175 30.10 -17.64 7.34
N THR A 176 30.89 -18.11 8.30
CA THR A 176 30.72 -19.41 8.95
C THR A 176 30.55 -19.19 10.45
N GLN A 177 29.46 -19.71 11.03
CA GLN A 177 29.22 -19.65 12.49
C GLN A 177 29.30 -18.23 13.10
N GLY A 178 28.86 -17.21 12.36
CA GLY A 178 28.93 -15.81 12.82
C GLY A 178 30.32 -15.16 12.72
N GLN A 179 31.31 -15.81 12.13
CA GLN A 179 32.63 -15.24 11.83
C GLN A 179 32.85 -15.07 10.32
N ALA A 180 33.52 -13.97 9.95
CA ALA A 180 33.88 -13.66 8.57
C ALA A 180 35.25 -14.26 8.21
N GLN A 181 35.29 -15.14 7.21
CA GLN A 181 36.51 -15.72 6.63
C GLN A 181 36.76 -15.19 5.22
N TYR A 182 38.00 -14.83 4.90
CA TYR A 182 38.42 -14.19 3.65
C TYR A 182 39.00 -15.20 2.64
N PHE A 183 38.61 -15.09 1.37
CA PHE A 183 39.03 -15.97 0.27
C PHE A 183 39.46 -15.15 -0.94
N ARG A 184 40.38 -15.66 -1.78
CA ARG A 184 40.93 -14.95 -2.93
C ARG A 184 40.76 -15.77 -4.23
N PHE A 185 40.29 -15.15 -5.30
CA PHE A 185 39.99 -15.77 -6.61
C PHE A 185 40.61 -14.97 -7.75
N ARG A 186 40.89 -15.59 -8.90
CA ARG A 186 41.47 -14.91 -10.09
C ARG A 186 40.47 -14.89 -11.26
N TRP A 187 40.36 -13.77 -11.96
CA TRP A 187 39.48 -13.55 -13.13
C TRP A 187 40.29 -13.47 -14.42
N SER A 188 39.65 -13.65 -15.59
CA SER A 188 40.36 -13.91 -16.86
C SER A 188 39.96 -13.03 -18.05
N ASP A 189 39.17 -11.96 -17.91
CA ASP A 189 38.76 -11.17 -19.09
C ASP A 189 38.56 -9.67 -18.81
N GLU A 190 39.56 -8.83 -19.15
CA GLU A 190 39.68 -7.41 -18.78
C GLU A 190 38.80 -6.42 -19.58
N SER A 191 37.91 -6.89 -20.46
CA SER A 191 37.46 -6.08 -21.60
C SER A 191 36.24 -5.16 -21.42
N LEU A 192 35.63 -4.98 -20.22
CA LEU A 192 34.27 -4.39 -20.12
C LEU A 192 34.02 -3.36 -19.01
N VAL A 193 35.00 -2.53 -18.61
CA VAL A 193 34.74 -1.44 -17.64
C VAL A 193 34.88 -0.07 -18.31
N GLU A 194 33.85 0.35 -19.04
CA GLU A 194 33.61 1.76 -19.38
C GLU A 194 32.29 2.26 -18.77
N GLU A 195 32.23 3.56 -18.50
CA GLU A 195 31.29 4.34 -17.67
C GLU A 195 29.81 4.32 -18.12
N ASN A 196 29.21 3.14 -18.27
CA ASN A 196 27.80 3.01 -18.62
C ASN A 196 27.00 2.50 -17.40
N SER A 197 25.90 3.18 -17.03
CA SER A 197 25.05 2.81 -15.87
C SER A 197 24.47 1.39 -15.99
N GLU A 198 24.29 0.91 -17.23
CA GLU A 198 23.88 -0.46 -17.53
C GLU A 198 24.98 -1.49 -17.22
N ILE A 199 26.26 -1.13 -17.41
CA ILE A 199 27.41 -2.00 -17.10
C ILE A 199 27.62 -2.08 -15.59
N GLN A 200 27.47 -0.97 -14.85
CA GLN A 200 27.49 -1.00 -13.38
C GLN A 200 26.36 -1.87 -12.82
N THR A 201 25.17 -1.78 -13.42
CA THR A 201 24.01 -2.60 -13.08
C THR A 201 24.29 -4.07 -13.35
N ALA A 202 24.84 -4.43 -14.52
CA ALA A 202 25.26 -5.80 -14.87
C ALA A 202 26.38 -6.36 -13.95
N LEU A 203 27.34 -5.52 -13.54
CA LEU A 203 28.36 -5.85 -12.55
C LEU A 203 27.76 -6.06 -11.16
N TYR A 204 26.74 -5.29 -10.77
CA TYR A 204 26.02 -5.49 -9.52
C TYR A 204 25.23 -6.82 -9.55
N TRP A 205 24.57 -7.13 -10.67
CA TRP A 205 23.81 -8.37 -10.87
C TRP A 205 24.68 -9.62 -10.79
N SER A 206 25.83 -9.62 -11.47
CA SER A 206 26.79 -10.73 -11.40
C SER A 206 27.33 -10.94 -9.98
N ARG A 207 27.53 -9.86 -9.21
CA ARG A 207 27.95 -9.92 -7.80
C ARG A 207 26.88 -10.53 -6.88
N PHE A 208 25.61 -10.19 -7.04
CA PHE A 208 24.53 -10.82 -6.25
C PHE A 208 24.33 -12.29 -6.62
N GLN A 209 24.48 -12.65 -7.89
CA GLN A 209 24.47 -14.05 -8.34
C GLN A 209 25.61 -14.85 -7.71
N ILE A 210 26.84 -14.32 -7.70
CA ILE A 210 27.99 -14.95 -7.02
C ILE A 210 27.71 -15.13 -5.53
N ILE A 211 27.03 -14.19 -4.88
CA ILE A 211 26.60 -14.36 -3.49
C ILE A 211 25.66 -15.56 -3.38
N LEU A 212 24.63 -15.68 -4.22
CA LEU A 212 23.70 -16.81 -4.18
C LEU A 212 24.38 -18.16 -4.48
N GLU A 213 25.31 -18.22 -5.43
CA GLU A 213 26.09 -19.42 -5.75
C GLU A 213 27.01 -19.82 -4.59
N ASN A 214 27.67 -18.86 -3.94
CA ASN A 214 28.44 -19.12 -2.72
C ASN A 214 27.52 -19.60 -1.59
N LEU A 215 26.38 -18.94 -1.37
CA LEU A 215 25.40 -19.36 -0.38
C LEU A 215 24.87 -20.77 -0.65
N ALA A 216 24.65 -21.13 -1.91
CA ALA A 216 24.27 -22.49 -2.33
C ALA A 216 25.35 -23.52 -1.98
N PHE A 217 26.62 -23.20 -2.24
CA PHE A 217 27.75 -24.08 -1.95
C PHE A 217 27.97 -24.27 -0.44
N PHE A 218 28.02 -23.19 0.35
CA PHE A 218 28.28 -23.24 1.79
C PHE A 218 27.06 -23.64 2.62
N GLY A 219 25.86 -23.28 2.17
CA GLY A 219 24.60 -23.55 2.87
C GLY A 219 24.22 -25.02 2.93
N GLN A 220 24.86 -25.89 2.17
CA GLN A 220 24.73 -27.33 2.40
C GLN A 220 25.18 -27.74 3.80
N LYS A 221 26.17 -27.03 4.37
CA LYS A 221 26.80 -27.34 5.66
C LYS A 221 26.37 -26.43 6.81
N ASP A 222 25.69 -25.32 6.53
CA ASP A 222 25.23 -24.36 7.55
C ASP A 222 23.68 -24.34 7.66
N PRO A 223 23.12 -24.95 8.73
CA PRO A 223 21.68 -24.91 8.98
C PRO A 223 21.12 -23.49 9.18
N SER A 224 21.91 -22.56 9.72
CA SER A 224 21.45 -21.20 10.02
C SER A 224 21.07 -20.42 8.75
N LEU A 225 21.78 -20.65 7.66
CA LEU A 225 21.50 -20.04 6.36
C LEU A 225 20.15 -20.50 5.79
N LYS A 226 19.85 -21.80 5.92
CA LYS A 226 18.56 -22.36 5.48
C LYS A 226 17.41 -21.76 6.28
N ILE A 227 17.61 -21.57 7.58
CA ILE A 227 16.62 -20.97 8.48
C ILE A 227 16.40 -19.49 8.13
N ALA A 228 17.47 -18.72 7.87
CA ALA A 228 17.38 -17.31 7.53
C ALA A 228 16.55 -17.06 6.24
N TRP A 229 16.81 -17.82 5.17
CA TRP A 229 16.05 -17.69 3.92
C TRP A 229 14.60 -18.13 4.06
N LYS A 230 14.33 -19.20 4.82
CA LYS A 230 12.95 -19.59 5.17
C LYS A 230 12.25 -18.50 5.99
N GLY A 231 12.97 -17.88 6.92
CA GLY A 231 12.47 -16.77 7.73
C GLY A 231 12.08 -15.57 6.87
N LEU A 232 12.92 -15.18 5.91
CA LEU A 232 12.59 -14.10 4.96
C LEU A 232 11.39 -14.46 4.08
N ALA A 233 11.32 -15.69 3.55
CA ALA A 233 10.16 -16.13 2.76
C ALA A 233 8.85 -16.14 3.57
N SER A 234 8.93 -16.52 4.85
CA SER A 234 7.79 -16.44 5.79
C SER A 234 7.38 -14.98 6.03
N LEU A 235 8.36 -14.09 6.25
CA LEU A 235 8.15 -12.67 6.49
C LEU A 235 7.45 -11.97 5.32
N THR A 236 7.91 -12.21 4.09
CA THR A 236 7.38 -11.56 2.87
C THR A 236 6.00 -12.09 2.48
N SER A 237 5.62 -13.26 2.98
CA SER A 237 4.33 -13.89 2.73
C SER A 237 3.28 -13.59 3.82
N ARG A 238 3.61 -12.78 4.84
CA ARG A 238 2.65 -12.41 5.90
C ARG A 238 1.44 -11.67 5.34
N SER A 239 0.28 -11.91 5.95
CA SER A 239 -1.01 -11.30 5.60
C SER A 239 -1.00 -9.78 5.64
N TYR A 240 -0.15 -9.20 6.50
CA TYR A 240 0.23 -7.78 6.46
C TYR A 240 0.39 -7.30 5.01
N TRP A 241 1.28 -7.89 4.20
CA TRP A 241 1.59 -7.42 2.84
C TRP A 241 0.42 -7.48 1.85
N THR A 242 -0.69 -8.11 2.20
CA THR A 242 -1.88 -8.15 1.36
C THR A 242 -2.78 -6.93 1.54
N ARG A 243 -2.65 -6.12 2.60
CA ARG A 243 -3.58 -5.01 2.83
C ARG A 243 -3.33 -3.85 1.87
N ILE A 244 -4.41 -3.26 1.36
CA ILE A 244 -4.31 -2.14 0.42
C ILE A 244 -3.67 -0.89 1.06
N TRP A 245 -4.00 -0.58 2.31
CA TRP A 245 -3.50 0.62 3.00
C TRP A 245 -1.97 0.65 3.09
N ILE A 246 -1.33 -0.52 3.25
CA ILE A 246 0.14 -0.62 3.32
C ILE A 246 0.83 -0.08 2.08
N VAL A 247 0.16 -0.05 0.94
CA VAL A 247 0.72 0.55 -0.28
C VAL A 247 1.04 2.03 -0.02
N GLN A 248 0.14 2.81 0.57
CA GLN A 248 0.46 4.20 0.94
C GLN A 248 1.46 4.26 2.09
N GLU A 249 1.22 3.48 3.14
CA GLU A 249 1.99 3.52 4.38
C GLU A 249 3.47 3.22 4.13
N TYR A 250 3.77 2.32 3.19
CA TYR A 250 5.11 1.91 2.82
C TYR A 250 5.74 2.81 1.74
N LEU A 251 5.00 3.11 0.67
CA LEU A 251 5.56 3.85 -0.47
C LEU A 251 5.87 5.30 -0.12
N LEU A 252 5.05 5.93 0.72
CA LEU A 252 5.21 7.34 1.10
C LEU A 252 6.20 7.55 2.25
N ALA A 253 6.56 6.49 2.97
CA ALA A 253 7.46 6.57 4.12
C ALA A 253 8.84 7.13 3.74
N GLN A 254 9.31 8.15 4.49
CA GLN A 254 10.68 8.66 4.36
C GLN A 254 11.72 7.61 4.81
N LYS A 255 11.41 6.90 5.89
CA LYS A 255 12.20 5.79 6.44
C LYS A 255 11.26 4.69 6.91
N VAL A 256 11.64 3.43 6.73
CA VAL A 256 10.88 2.28 7.24
C VAL A 256 11.79 1.39 8.09
N ASP A 257 11.31 1.01 9.27
CA ASP A 257 11.92 -0.02 10.10
C ASP A 257 10.91 -1.16 10.33
N PHE A 258 11.33 -2.41 10.13
CA PHE A 258 10.48 -3.58 10.33
C PHE A 258 10.66 -4.16 11.72
N TYR A 259 9.55 -4.34 12.43
CA TYR A 259 9.49 -4.92 13.76
C TYR A 259 8.78 -6.27 13.75
N CYS A 260 9.34 -7.21 14.48
CA CYS A 260 8.75 -8.51 14.76
C CYS A 260 9.04 -8.82 16.23
N GLY A 261 8.07 -8.72 17.14
CA GLY A 261 8.36 -8.77 18.57
C GLY A 261 9.30 -7.64 19.00
N ARG A 262 10.45 -7.98 19.62
CA ARG A 262 11.46 -7.01 20.05
C ARG A 262 12.64 -6.89 19.08
N ILE A 263 12.69 -7.72 18.05
CA ILE A 263 13.71 -7.65 17.00
C ILE A 263 13.29 -6.70 15.87
N THR A 264 14.27 -6.00 15.33
CA THR A 264 14.07 -5.01 14.26
C THR A 264 15.11 -5.18 13.15
N ILE A 265 14.75 -4.77 11.93
CA ILE A 265 15.67 -4.66 10.80
C ILE A 265 15.36 -3.39 9.99
N ASP A 266 16.41 -2.69 9.54
CA ASP A 266 16.25 -1.50 8.70
C ASP A 266 15.63 -1.91 7.34
N GLY A 267 14.59 -1.20 6.93
CA GLY A 267 13.85 -1.51 5.71
C GLY A 267 14.71 -1.43 4.44
N THR A 268 15.80 -0.66 4.43
CA THR A 268 16.71 -0.61 3.29
C THR A 268 17.34 -1.97 2.99
N ILE A 269 17.55 -2.80 4.02
CA ILE A 269 18.13 -4.14 3.86
C ILE A 269 17.16 -5.04 3.10
N ILE A 270 15.89 -5.03 3.53
CA ILE A 270 14.82 -5.83 2.90
C ILE A 270 14.55 -5.35 1.48
N ASP A 271 14.40 -4.03 1.27
CA ASP A 271 14.20 -3.43 -0.05
C ASP A 271 15.34 -3.82 -1.01
N THR A 272 16.59 -3.78 -0.54
CA THR A 272 17.76 -4.16 -1.34
C THR A 272 17.66 -5.64 -1.72
N ILE A 273 17.47 -6.55 -0.77
CA ILE A 273 17.44 -7.99 -1.05
C ILE A 273 16.30 -8.33 -2.03
N ILE A 274 15.09 -7.86 -1.75
CA ILE A 274 13.90 -8.12 -2.58
C ILE A 274 14.12 -7.63 -4.01
N SER A 275 14.69 -6.44 -4.16
CA SER A 275 14.86 -5.84 -5.48
C SER A 275 15.90 -6.57 -6.30
N HIS A 276 16.95 -7.08 -5.65
CA HIS A 276 17.89 -7.98 -6.32
C HIS A 276 17.22 -9.30 -6.71
N LEU A 277 16.45 -9.88 -5.80
CA LEU A 277 15.74 -11.12 -6.10
C LEU A 277 14.72 -10.95 -7.21
N ALA A 278 14.03 -9.82 -7.30
CA ALA A 278 13.01 -9.56 -8.32
C ALA A 278 13.59 -9.46 -9.73
N ALA A 279 14.81 -8.93 -9.89
CA ALA A 279 15.42 -8.79 -11.21
C ALA A 279 16.24 -10.01 -11.68
N LEU A 280 16.38 -11.05 -10.85
CA LEU A 280 17.01 -12.31 -11.28
C LEU A 280 16.22 -12.97 -12.42
N LYS A 281 16.93 -13.58 -13.38
CA LYS A 281 16.33 -14.43 -14.41
C LYS A 281 15.97 -15.79 -13.84
N ASP A 282 14.86 -16.38 -14.27
CA ASP A 282 14.38 -17.65 -13.73
C ASP A 282 15.35 -18.82 -13.97
N GLU A 283 16.06 -18.83 -15.11
CA GLU A 283 17.12 -19.80 -15.42
C GLU A 283 18.23 -19.83 -14.37
N LYS A 284 18.49 -18.69 -13.70
CA LYS A 284 19.50 -18.62 -12.64
C LYS A 284 19.03 -19.21 -11.32
N LEU A 285 17.72 -19.34 -11.12
CA LEU A 285 17.15 -19.97 -9.91
C LEU A 285 17.13 -21.49 -10.03
N THR A 286 17.00 -22.02 -11.25
CA THR A 286 16.96 -23.47 -11.51
C THR A 286 18.30 -24.17 -11.26
N ASP A 287 19.41 -23.43 -11.35
CA ASP A 287 20.76 -23.95 -11.07
C ASP A 287 21.07 -24.06 -9.56
N LEU A 288 20.22 -23.49 -8.70
CA LEU A 288 20.42 -23.47 -7.26
C LEU A 288 19.87 -24.74 -6.57
N PRO A 289 20.42 -25.14 -5.41
CA PRO A 289 19.87 -26.24 -4.62
C PRO A 289 18.44 -25.96 -4.16
N SER A 290 17.61 -27.02 -4.12
CA SER A 290 16.19 -26.93 -3.76
C SER A 290 15.91 -26.23 -2.42
N TRP A 291 16.79 -26.37 -1.43
CA TRP A 291 16.64 -25.71 -0.13
C TRP A 291 16.68 -24.18 -0.21
N LEU A 292 17.31 -23.63 -1.24
CA LEU A 292 17.42 -22.20 -1.50
C LEU A 292 16.42 -21.76 -2.58
N THR A 293 16.25 -22.54 -3.65
CA THR A 293 15.34 -22.21 -4.76
C THR A 293 13.90 -21.99 -4.29
N GLU A 294 13.38 -22.85 -3.41
CA GLU A 294 11.99 -22.75 -2.94
C GLU A 294 11.73 -21.45 -2.14
N PRO A 295 12.56 -21.07 -1.14
CA PRO A 295 12.41 -19.77 -0.47
C PRO A 295 12.51 -18.58 -1.42
N LEU A 296 13.44 -18.61 -2.38
CA LEU A 296 13.62 -17.50 -3.33
C LEU A 296 12.41 -17.33 -4.25
N GLN A 297 11.83 -18.43 -4.74
CA GLN A 297 10.61 -18.40 -5.54
C GLN A 297 9.42 -17.86 -4.73
N ARG A 298 9.28 -18.29 -3.46
CA ARG A 298 8.26 -17.74 -2.56
C ARG A 298 8.43 -16.26 -2.32
N ILE A 299 9.66 -15.78 -2.09
CA ILE A 299 9.93 -14.35 -1.93
C ILE A 299 9.54 -13.60 -3.21
N ARG A 300 9.98 -14.05 -4.39
CA ARG A 300 9.64 -13.41 -5.68
C ARG A 300 8.13 -13.32 -5.92
N ALA A 301 7.39 -14.38 -5.60
CA ALA A 301 5.94 -14.44 -5.77
C ALA A 301 5.15 -13.71 -4.66
N SER A 302 5.82 -13.23 -3.61
CA SER A 302 5.16 -12.66 -2.44
C SER A 302 4.56 -11.27 -2.71
N PRO A 303 3.49 -10.88 -1.99
CA PRO A 303 2.94 -9.53 -2.05
C PRO A 303 3.96 -8.45 -1.64
N ALA A 304 4.87 -8.76 -0.69
CA ALA A 304 5.94 -7.86 -0.29
C ALA A 304 6.84 -7.46 -1.47
N THR A 305 7.20 -8.42 -2.32
CA THR A 305 8.06 -8.14 -3.49
C THR A 305 7.43 -7.14 -4.45
N ARG A 306 6.11 -7.24 -4.68
CA ARG A 306 5.38 -6.28 -5.52
C ARG A 306 5.41 -4.87 -4.95
N ILE A 307 5.20 -4.73 -3.64
CA ILE A 307 5.16 -3.43 -2.95
C ILE A 307 6.57 -2.82 -2.87
N CYS A 308 7.57 -3.58 -2.45
CA CYS A 308 8.96 -3.12 -2.32
C CYS A 308 9.58 -2.71 -3.66
N THR A 309 9.36 -3.49 -4.72
CA THR A 309 9.85 -3.13 -6.07
C THR A 309 9.19 -1.86 -6.59
N SER A 310 7.90 -1.65 -6.31
CA SER A 310 7.20 -0.40 -6.64
C SER A 310 7.81 0.82 -5.93
N ARG A 311 8.24 0.68 -4.67
CA ARG A 311 8.89 1.77 -3.91
C ARG A 311 10.18 2.26 -4.58
N LEU A 312 10.98 1.34 -5.11
CA LEU A 312 12.20 1.70 -5.80
C LEU A 312 11.94 2.35 -7.17
N GLN A 313 10.93 1.88 -7.90
CA GLN A 313 10.56 2.43 -9.21
C GLN A 313 9.94 3.82 -9.13
N GLN A 314 9.24 4.15 -8.02
CA GLN A 314 8.63 5.47 -7.81
C GLN A 314 9.63 6.64 -7.80
N LYS A 315 10.93 6.39 -7.54
CA LYS A 315 11.94 7.45 -7.59
C LYS A 315 12.07 8.10 -8.98
N SER A 316 11.68 7.40 -10.04
CA SER A 316 11.80 7.89 -11.42
C SER A 316 10.51 8.52 -11.96
N LYS A 317 9.33 7.96 -11.61
CA LYS A 317 8.02 8.45 -12.07
C LYS A 317 6.92 8.01 -11.11
N ARG A 318 6.02 8.92 -10.73
CA ARG A 318 4.82 8.57 -9.96
C ARG A 318 3.80 7.86 -10.87
N PRO A 319 3.16 6.76 -10.42
CA PRO A 319 2.18 6.02 -11.22
C PRO A 319 0.87 6.79 -11.38
N THR A 320 0.11 6.46 -12.41
CA THR A 320 -1.29 6.91 -12.59
C THR A 320 -2.25 6.07 -11.74
N LEU A 321 -3.48 6.56 -11.54
CA LEU A 321 -4.51 5.80 -10.83
C LEU A 321 -4.79 4.45 -11.50
N LEU A 322 -4.80 4.38 -12.83
CA LEU A 322 -5.03 3.13 -13.56
C LEU A 322 -3.90 2.11 -13.31
N GLU A 323 -2.64 2.55 -13.36
CA GLU A 323 -1.49 1.69 -13.07
C GLU A 323 -1.56 1.14 -11.64
N LEU A 324 -1.94 1.98 -10.67
CA LEU A 324 -2.12 1.57 -9.28
C LEU A 324 -3.26 0.56 -9.11
N LEU A 325 -4.43 0.80 -9.70
CA LEU A 325 -5.57 -0.12 -9.64
C LEU A 325 -5.21 -1.51 -10.20
N VAL A 326 -4.47 -1.55 -11.31
CA VAL A 326 -3.99 -2.82 -11.89
C VAL A 326 -2.93 -3.46 -10.99
N ALA A 327 -1.95 -2.70 -10.52
CA ALA A 327 -0.84 -3.20 -9.70
C ALA A 327 -1.30 -3.71 -8.33
N CYS A 328 -2.38 -3.15 -7.77
CA CYS A 328 -2.90 -3.46 -6.44
C CYS A 328 -4.19 -4.29 -6.46
N LYS A 329 -4.59 -4.84 -7.62
CA LYS A 329 -5.84 -5.58 -7.78
C LYS A 329 -6.02 -6.74 -6.79
N ASP A 330 -4.94 -7.40 -6.36
CA ASP A 330 -5.01 -8.55 -5.45
C ASP A 330 -4.89 -8.15 -3.96
N SER A 331 -4.75 -6.84 -3.68
CA SER A 331 -4.72 -6.32 -2.32
C SER A 331 -6.13 -6.40 -1.69
N LYS A 332 -6.15 -6.66 -0.39
CA LYS A 332 -7.32 -6.92 0.43
C LYS A 332 -7.69 -5.73 1.30
N SER A 333 -8.98 -5.57 1.55
CA SER A 333 -9.55 -4.69 2.57
C SER A 333 -10.86 -5.29 3.08
N SER A 334 -11.27 -4.92 4.29
CA SER A 334 -12.59 -5.26 4.83
C SER A 334 -13.68 -4.30 4.35
N GLU A 335 -13.31 -3.03 4.14
CA GLU A 335 -14.16 -2.00 3.56
C GLU A 335 -13.86 -1.88 2.05
N PRO A 336 -14.83 -2.15 1.17
CA PRO A 336 -14.58 -2.16 -0.27
C PRO A 336 -14.04 -0.84 -0.84
N ARG A 337 -14.49 0.31 -0.30
CA ARG A 337 -14.05 1.64 -0.76
C ARG A 337 -12.55 1.88 -0.57
N ASP A 338 -11.95 1.22 0.42
CA ASP A 338 -10.52 1.34 0.71
C ASP A 338 -9.66 0.85 -0.46
N ARG A 339 -10.16 -0.06 -1.30
CA ARG A 339 -9.43 -0.55 -2.49
C ARG A 339 -9.19 0.54 -3.54
N LEU A 340 -9.94 1.64 -3.45
CA LEU A 340 -9.72 2.86 -4.22
C LEU A 340 -9.08 3.97 -3.37
N TYR A 341 -9.63 4.28 -2.20
CA TYR A 341 -9.20 5.43 -1.40
C TYR A 341 -7.72 5.34 -0.98
N ALA A 342 -7.24 4.12 -0.70
CA ALA A 342 -5.83 3.87 -0.43
C ALA A 342 -4.91 4.05 -1.66
N LEU A 343 -5.39 4.45 -2.83
CA LEU A 343 -4.55 4.71 -4.00
C LEU A 343 -4.56 6.18 -4.43
N LEU A 344 -5.54 6.97 -3.99
CA LEU A 344 -5.74 8.35 -4.46
C LEU A 344 -4.52 9.25 -4.17
N GLY A 345 -3.99 9.19 -2.95
CA GLY A 345 -2.81 9.99 -2.56
C GLY A 345 -1.49 9.57 -3.20
N LEU A 346 -1.46 8.46 -3.95
CA LEU A 346 -0.28 7.97 -4.67
C LEU A 346 -0.31 8.31 -6.17
N ALA A 347 -1.52 8.53 -6.71
CA ALA A 347 -1.73 8.71 -8.13
C ALA A 347 -1.24 10.10 -8.58
N SER A 348 -0.39 10.12 -9.62
CA SER A 348 0.17 11.35 -10.20
C SER A 348 -0.85 12.21 -10.93
N ASP A 349 -1.96 11.62 -11.37
CA ASP A 349 -2.95 12.21 -12.24
C ASP A 349 -4.28 12.50 -11.54
N VAL A 350 -4.34 12.28 -10.23
CA VAL A 350 -5.47 12.64 -9.35
C VAL A 350 -5.11 13.93 -8.63
N GLN A 351 -5.94 14.96 -8.82
CA GLN A 351 -5.83 16.22 -8.07
C GLN A 351 -6.78 16.21 -6.87
N GLU A 352 -6.55 17.14 -5.95
CA GLU A 352 -7.50 17.47 -4.88
C GLU A 352 -8.89 17.69 -5.50
N ASP A 353 -9.93 17.12 -4.89
CA ASP A 353 -11.33 17.09 -5.35
C ASP A 353 -11.67 16.28 -6.62
N SER A 354 -10.71 15.63 -7.29
CA SER A 354 -11.00 14.80 -8.48
C SER A 354 -11.90 13.61 -8.14
N ILE A 355 -11.64 12.98 -7.00
CA ILE A 355 -12.43 11.87 -6.44
C ILE A 355 -12.50 12.11 -4.94
N VAL A 356 -13.72 12.33 -4.42
CA VAL A 356 -13.94 12.69 -3.01
C VAL A 356 -14.04 11.44 -2.15
N ILE A 357 -13.31 11.41 -1.04
CA ILE A 357 -13.40 10.35 -0.03
C ILE A 357 -14.69 10.54 0.78
N ASP A 358 -15.63 9.62 0.61
CA ASP A 358 -16.85 9.57 1.42
C ASP A 358 -17.29 8.13 1.69
N TYR A 359 -17.23 7.73 2.97
CA TYR A 359 -17.70 6.41 3.42
C TYR A 359 -19.23 6.31 3.52
N ASN A 360 -19.99 7.41 3.41
CA ASN A 360 -21.45 7.37 3.30
C ASN A 360 -21.92 7.19 1.86
N ARG A 361 -21.06 7.44 0.89
CA ARG A 361 -21.41 7.35 -0.52
C ARG A 361 -21.58 5.88 -0.94
N PRO A 362 -22.68 5.52 -1.61
CA PRO A 362 -22.85 4.18 -2.17
C PRO A 362 -21.73 3.82 -3.15
N ILE A 363 -21.34 2.55 -3.21
CA ILE A 363 -20.20 2.10 -4.02
C ILE A 363 -20.40 2.39 -5.51
N PHE A 364 -21.63 2.22 -6.03
CA PHE A 364 -21.92 2.53 -7.43
C PHE A 364 -21.67 4.00 -7.78
N LYS A 365 -21.93 4.94 -6.84
CA LYS A 365 -21.64 6.36 -7.07
C LYS A 365 -20.14 6.62 -7.16
N ILE A 366 -19.37 5.94 -6.33
CA ILE A 366 -17.90 6.00 -6.39
C ILE A 366 -17.39 5.44 -7.72
N GLN A 367 -17.95 4.32 -8.21
CA GLN A 367 -17.62 3.79 -9.54
C GLN A 367 -17.87 4.82 -10.65
N MET A 368 -19.00 5.54 -10.57
CA MET A 368 -19.32 6.59 -11.54
C MET A 368 -18.36 7.78 -11.47
N ASP A 369 -17.98 8.23 -10.27
CA ASP A 369 -17.02 9.32 -10.10
C ASP A 369 -15.65 8.97 -10.71
N VAL A 370 -15.21 7.72 -10.51
CA VAL A 370 -13.95 7.22 -11.08
C VAL A 370 -14.05 7.08 -12.61
N LEU A 371 -15.18 6.59 -13.13
CA LEU A 371 -15.40 6.52 -14.57
C LEU A 371 -15.41 7.91 -15.20
N TRP A 372 -16.09 8.87 -14.57
CA TRP A 372 -16.09 10.27 -15.00
C TRP A 372 -14.66 10.85 -15.01
N PHE A 373 -13.89 10.59 -13.96
CA PHE A 373 -12.49 10.99 -13.88
C PHE A 373 -11.68 10.49 -15.08
N PHE A 374 -11.83 9.23 -15.47
CA PHE A 374 -11.17 8.68 -16.65
C PHE A 374 -11.69 9.30 -17.95
N CYS A 375 -13.01 9.49 -18.11
CA CYS A 375 -13.61 10.08 -19.30
C CYS A 375 -13.14 11.52 -19.58
N CYS A 376 -12.79 12.26 -18.52
CA CYS A 376 -12.25 13.60 -18.63
C CYS A 376 -10.80 13.65 -19.13
N LYS A 377 -10.09 12.52 -19.16
CA LYS A 377 -8.71 12.45 -19.66
C LYS A 377 -8.71 12.54 -21.20
N GLN A 378 -7.76 13.30 -21.75
CA GLN A 378 -7.71 13.59 -23.19
C GLN A 378 -7.54 12.32 -24.04
N ASP A 379 -6.86 11.30 -23.51
CA ASP A 379 -6.50 10.05 -24.15
C ASP A 379 -7.55 8.92 -23.95
N PHE A 380 -8.58 9.14 -23.14
CA PHE A 380 -9.59 8.10 -22.85
C PHE A 380 -10.52 7.83 -24.03
N ARG A 381 -10.65 6.58 -24.46
CA ARG A 381 -11.54 6.20 -25.58
C ARG A 381 -12.83 5.57 -25.05
N PRO A 382 -14.00 5.85 -25.65
CA PRO A 382 -15.25 5.20 -25.24
C PRO A 382 -15.19 3.66 -25.23
N ALA A 383 -14.37 3.07 -26.10
CA ALA A 383 -14.11 1.62 -26.15
C ALA A 383 -13.45 1.06 -24.87
N ASP A 384 -12.73 1.87 -24.09
CA ASP A 384 -12.07 1.47 -22.85
C ASP A 384 -13.06 1.35 -21.67
N THR A 385 -14.26 1.92 -21.80
CA THR A 385 -15.30 1.99 -20.76
C THR A 385 -15.60 0.62 -20.15
N SER A 386 -15.83 -0.42 -20.96
CA SER A 386 -16.16 -1.76 -20.47
C SER A 386 -15.02 -2.38 -19.65
N ARG A 387 -13.77 -2.13 -20.06
CA ARG A 387 -12.58 -2.60 -19.35
C ARG A 387 -12.43 -1.90 -18.00
N ILE A 388 -12.63 -0.58 -17.95
CA ILE A 388 -12.60 0.19 -16.70
C ILE A 388 -13.74 -0.24 -15.76
N CYS A 389 -14.96 -0.40 -16.26
CA CYS A 389 -16.08 -0.86 -15.44
C CYS A 389 -15.79 -2.23 -14.81
N THR A 390 -15.23 -3.17 -15.60
CA THR A 390 -14.85 -4.50 -15.11
C THR A 390 -13.75 -4.41 -14.04
N LEU A 391 -12.72 -3.60 -14.27
CA LEU A 391 -11.66 -3.37 -13.28
C LEU A 391 -12.22 -2.78 -11.97
N LEU A 392 -13.16 -1.84 -12.05
CA LEU A 392 -13.79 -1.22 -10.88
C LEU A 392 -14.70 -2.19 -10.12
N GLU A 393 -15.41 -3.08 -10.81
CA GLU A 393 -16.20 -4.14 -10.16
C GLU A 393 -15.29 -5.11 -9.40
N GLU A 394 -14.20 -5.57 -10.02
CA GLU A 394 -13.20 -6.46 -9.40
C GLU A 394 -12.50 -5.78 -8.20
N THR A 395 -12.16 -4.49 -8.36
CA THR A 395 -11.49 -3.70 -7.33
C THR A 395 -12.40 -3.41 -6.16
N LEU A 396 -13.64 -2.98 -6.39
CA LEU A 396 -14.55 -2.62 -5.30
C LEU A 396 -15.41 -3.81 -4.83
N GLY A 397 -15.21 -5.01 -5.38
CA GLY A 397 -16.00 -6.20 -5.02
C GLY A 397 -17.51 -6.01 -5.21
N TYR A 398 -17.89 -5.17 -6.17
CA TYR A 398 -19.27 -4.69 -6.34
C TYR A 398 -19.86 -5.22 -7.64
N GLY A 399 -20.52 -6.37 -7.55
CA GLY A 399 -21.15 -7.07 -8.68
C GLY A 399 -22.68 -6.94 -8.72
N ARG A 400 -23.29 -7.73 -9.61
CA ARG A 400 -24.73 -7.72 -9.98
C ARG A 400 -25.70 -7.76 -8.78
N ASP A 401 -25.39 -8.55 -7.76
CA ASP A 401 -26.28 -8.81 -6.63
C ASP A 401 -26.34 -7.64 -5.63
N ASN A 402 -25.30 -6.80 -5.59
CA ASN A 402 -25.24 -5.68 -4.64
C ASN A 402 -26.08 -4.47 -5.07
N PHE A 403 -26.42 -4.37 -6.37
CA PHE A 403 -27.28 -3.31 -6.90
C PHE A 403 -28.74 -3.38 -6.41
N GLU A 404 -29.20 -4.55 -5.93
CA GLU A 404 -30.57 -4.66 -5.39
C GLU A 404 -30.74 -3.88 -4.08
N MET A 405 -29.70 -3.82 -3.24
CA MET A 405 -29.69 -3.00 -2.02
C MET A 405 -29.84 -1.51 -2.34
N ASP A 406 -29.23 -1.02 -3.42
CA ASP A 406 -29.34 0.37 -3.84
C ASP A 406 -30.71 0.74 -4.43
N ARG A 407 -31.53 -0.23 -4.88
CA ARG A 407 -32.91 0.09 -5.33
C ARG A 407 -33.71 0.77 -4.23
N SER A 408 -33.49 0.41 -2.96
CA SER A 408 -34.10 1.08 -1.80
C SER A 408 -33.61 2.52 -1.60
N TYR A 409 -32.33 2.79 -1.89
CA TYR A 409 -31.73 4.12 -1.85
C TYR A 409 -32.21 5.00 -3.03
N ILE A 410 -32.23 4.45 -4.24
CA ILE A 410 -32.69 5.13 -5.46
C ILE A 410 -34.19 5.45 -5.37
N SER A 411 -35.01 4.54 -4.83
CA SER A 411 -36.44 4.77 -4.64
C SER A 411 -36.76 5.77 -3.53
N SER A 412 -35.97 5.80 -2.44
CA SER A 412 -36.18 6.73 -1.31
C SER A 412 -35.74 8.16 -1.57
N LYS A 413 -34.78 8.40 -2.48
CA LYS A 413 -34.26 9.74 -2.81
C LYS A 413 -34.81 10.38 -4.10
N ARG A 414 -35.98 9.95 -4.58
CA ARG A 414 -36.63 10.42 -5.82
C ARG A 414 -36.88 11.94 -5.98
N THR A 415 -36.51 12.82 -5.03
CA THR A 415 -36.94 14.24 -5.09
C THR A 415 -35.96 15.36 -4.73
N THR A 416 -34.71 15.15 -4.31
CA THR A 416 -33.86 16.33 -3.93
C THR A 416 -32.36 16.24 -4.19
N ASP A 417 -31.80 15.07 -4.47
CA ASP A 417 -30.36 14.97 -4.73
C ASP A 417 -30.10 15.02 -6.23
N THR A 418 -30.22 16.21 -6.83
CA THR A 418 -29.45 16.50 -8.03
C THR A 418 -28.00 16.17 -7.72
N ILE A 419 -27.39 15.28 -8.52
CA ILE A 419 -25.93 15.16 -8.50
C ILE A 419 -25.42 16.53 -8.92
N THR A 420 -24.98 17.34 -7.96
CA THR A 420 -24.10 18.46 -8.28
C THR A 420 -22.88 17.86 -8.95
N LEU A 421 -22.82 17.93 -10.28
CA LEU A 421 -21.58 17.73 -11.01
C LEU A 421 -20.53 18.59 -10.29
N PRO A 422 -19.40 18.02 -9.86
CA PRO A 422 -18.40 18.74 -9.05
C PRO A 422 -18.13 20.12 -9.64
N ASN A 423 -18.28 21.18 -8.84
CA ASN A 423 -18.42 22.56 -9.34
C ASN A 423 -17.09 23.14 -9.83
N PHE A 424 -16.64 22.70 -11.01
CA PHE A 424 -15.43 23.18 -11.67
C PHE A 424 -15.82 23.97 -12.92
N GLY A 425 -15.36 25.23 -13.01
CA GLY A 425 -15.82 26.24 -13.96
C GLY A 425 -15.63 25.92 -15.45
N ALA A 426 -16.26 26.76 -16.29
CA ALA A 426 -16.25 27.00 -17.75
C ALA A 426 -15.67 26.00 -18.79
N ALA A 427 -14.82 25.02 -18.47
CA ALA A 427 -14.21 24.07 -19.42
C ALA A 427 -15.12 22.90 -19.85
N LYS A 428 -16.42 22.93 -19.53
CA LYS A 428 -17.21 21.71 -19.29
C LYS A 428 -18.07 21.15 -20.43
N ILE A 429 -18.40 21.90 -21.49
CA ILE A 429 -19.39 21.40 -22.46
C ILE A 429 -18.86 20.18 -23.23
N SER A 430 -17.63 20.26 -23.77
CA SER A 430 -17.01 19.15 -24.53
C SER A 430 -16.74 17.90 -23.66
N GLN A 431 -16.35 18.09 -22.39
CA GLN A 431 -16.14 16.99 -21.45
C GLN A 431 -17.46 16.32 -21.05
N THR A 432 -18.55 17.09 -20.97
CA THR A 432 -19.89 16.56 -20.69
C THR A 432 -20.40 15.73 -21.85
N TYR A 433 -20.29 16.19 -23.11
CA TYR A 433 -20.64 15.38 -24.28
C TYR A 433 -19.81 14.09 -24.35
N ARG A 434 -18.49 14.18 -24.13
CA ARG A 434 -17.60 13.01 -24.11
C ARG A 434 -17.98 12.03 -23.00
N PHE A 435 -18.38 12.53 -21.83
CA PHE A 435 -18.89 11.65 -20.78
C PHE A 435 -20.21 11.01 -21.17
N VAL A 436 -21.14 11.73 -21.82
CA VAL A 436 -22.39 11.17 -22.33
C VAL A 436 -22.12 10.07 -23.38
N GLU A 437 -21.16 10.26 -24.28
CA GLU A 437 -20.71 9.24 -25.23
C GLU A 437 -20.07 8.02 -24.56
N CYS A 438 -19.39 8.21 -23.42
CA CYS A 438 -18.84 7.11 -22.62
C CYS A 438 -19.88 6.48 -21.69
N LEU A 439 -20.93 7.24 -21.35
CA LEU A 439 -22.04 6.79 -20.54
C LEU A 439 -22.84 5.74 -21.27
N GLU A 440 -23.15 5.91 -22.57
CA GLU A 440 -23.94 4.92 -23.31
C GLU A 440 -23.33 3.50 -23.25
N PRO A 441 -22.03 3.26 -23.52
CA PRO A 441 -21.39 1.97 -23.31
C PRO A 441 -21.43 1.49 -21.85
N SER A 442 -21.27 2.40 -20.88
CA SER A 442 -21.35 2.05 -19.44
C SER A 442 -22.77 1.69 -19.01
N ILE A 443 -23.78 2.44 -19.48
CA ILE A 443 -25.19 2.21 -19.25
C ILE A 443 -25.57 0.92 -19.96
N SER A 444 -25.12 0.65 -21.18
CA SER A 444 -25.31 -0.65 -21.85
C SER A 444 -24.66 -1.79 -21.06
N TYR A 445 -23.43 -1.59 -20.56
CA TYR A 445 -22.72 -2.57 -19.72
C TYR A 445 -23.47 -2.87 -18.43
N TYR A 446 -23.87 -1.84 -17.69
CA TYR A 446 -24.62 -1.97 -16.44
C TYR A 446 -26.07 -2.41 -16.71
N ALA A 447 -26.77 -1.92 -17.73
CA ALA A 447 -28.14 -2.31 -18.12
C ALA A 447 -28.22 -3.77 -18.59
N LYS A 448 -27.24 -4.28 -19.34
CA LYS A 448 -27.14 -5.73 -19.63
C LYS A 448 -27.01 -6.56 -18.35
N LYS A 449 -26.41 -5.98 -17.30
CA LYS A 449 -26.33 -6.60 -15.98
C LYS A 449 -27.53 -6.28 -15.07
N LEU A 450 -28.33 -5.25 -15.33
CA LEU A 450 -29.38 -4.77 -14.44
C LEU A 450 -30.75 -5.00 -15.08
N SER A 451 -31.54 -5.88 -14.46
CA SER A 451 -32.87 -6.26 -14.95
C SER A 451 -33.97 -5.19 -14.75
N SER A 452 -33.66 -3.97 -14.30
CA SER A 452 -34.68 -3.01 -13.85
C SER A 452 -34.56 -1.62 -14.49
N PHE A 453 -35.64 -1.23 -15.19
CA PHE A 453 -35.92 0.08 -15.79
C PHE A 453 -35.54 1.27 -14.89
N GLU A 454 -35.79 1.15 -13.59
CA GLU A 454 -35.61 2.24 -12.62
C GLU A 454 -34.14 2.63 -12.42
N THR A 455 -33.21 1.69 -12.59
CA THR A 455 -31.77 1.97 -12.51
C THR A 455 -31.28 2.65 -13.78
N ILE A 456 -31.79 2.23 -14.94
CA ILE A 456 -31.51 2.85 -16.23
C ILE A 456 -32.06 4.29 -16.23
N MET A 457 -33.27 4.51 -15.73
CA MET A 457 -33.88 5.84 -15.61
C MET A 457 -33.21 6.71 -14.53
N ALA A 458 -32.70 6.13 -13.44
CA ALA A 458 -31.86 6.86 -12.51
C ALA A 458 -30.56 7.30 -13.19
N MET A 459 -29.87 6.41 -13.91
CA MET A 459 -28.67 6.74 -14.68
C MET A 459 -28.94 7.78 -15.78
N ALA A 460 -30.09 7.70 -16.44
CA ALA A 460 -30.60 8.66 -17.42
C ALA A 460 -30.85 10.04 -16.84
N SER A 461 -31.47 10.11 -15.65
CA SER A 461 -31.75 11.38 -14.97
C SER A 461 -30.49 12.15 -14.57
N TRP A 462 -29.31 11.54 -14.66
CA TRP A 462 -28.02 12.16 -14.36
C TRP A 462 -27.46 13.01 -15.49
N THR A 463 -28.06 12.97 -16.69
CA THR A 463 -27.71 13.85 -17.81
C THR A 463 -28.49 15.17 -17.81
N THR A 464 -29.34 15.40 -16.81
CA THR A 464 -30.28 16.54 -16.72
C THR A 464 -29.64 17.89 -16.38
N ALA A 465 -28.37 18.08 -16.70
CA ALA A 465 -27.83 19.44 -16.85
C ALA A 465 -28.34 20.02 -18.18
N GLU A 466 -29.59 20.50 -18.16
CA GLU A 466 -30.23 21.40 -19.13
C GLU A 466 -30.33 21.01 -20.63
N ASP A 467 -29.81 19.86 -21.08
CA ASP A 467 -29.81 19.52 -22.51
C ASP A 467 -30.80 18.38 -22.90
N SER A 468 -31.71 18.67 -23.83
CA SER A 468 -32.80 17.77 -24.26
C SER A 468 -32.30 16.50 -24.96
N GLU A 469 -31.16 16.56 -25.63
CA GLU A 469 -30.58 15.44 -26.40
C GLU A 469 -30.14 14.28 -25.50
N SER A 470 -29.67 14.58 -24.29
CA SER A 470 -29.16 13.56 -23.36
C SER A 470 -30.30 12.76 -22.70
N THR A 471 -31.49 13.35 -22.61
CA THR A 471 -32.71 12.67 -22.15
C THR A 471 -33.25 11.74 -23.25
N GLU A 472 -33.18 12.18 -24.50
CA GLU A 472 -33.60 11.41 -25.67
C GLU A 472 -32.72 10.17 -25.91
N LEU A 473 -31.39 10.32 -25.75
CA LEU A 473 -30.45 9.20 -25.83
C LEU A 473 -30.72 8.14 -24.77
N ALA A 474 -31.02 8.54 -23.54
CA ALA A 474 -31.28 7.60 -22.46
C ALA A 474 -32.60 6.83 -22.63
N LEU A 475 -33.64 7.48 -23.16
CA LEU A 475 -34.90 6.83 -23.55
C LEU A 475 -34.67 5.83 -24.69
N LYS A 476 -33.82 6.17 -25.67
CA LYS A 476 -33.46 5.29 -26.78
C LYS A 476 -32.71 4.04 -26.34
N ILE A 477 -31.75 4.18 -25.41
CA ILE A 477 -31.01 3.06 -24.81
C ILE A 477 -31.96 2.14 -24.02
N TYR A 478 -32.96 2.69 -23.34
CA TYR A 478 -33.97 1.88 -22.65
C TYR A 478 -34.83 1.08 -23.64
N ASP A 479 -35.33 1.72 -24.69
CA ASP A 479 -36.15 1.06 -25.71
C ASP A 479 -35.39 -0.07 -26.40
N GLU A 480 -34.13 0.14 -26.78
CA GLU A 480 -33.29 -0.89 -27.42
C GLU A 480 -32.98 -2.09 -26.51
N ASN A 481 -32.86 -1.89 -25.19
CA ASN A 481 -32.65 -3.01 -24.24
C ASN A 481 -33.96 -3.71 -23.86
N SER A 482 -35.10 -3.01 -23.86
CA SER A 482 -36.42 -3.58 -23.59
C SER A 482 -36.90 -4.51 -24.72
N VAL A 483 -36.49 -4.24 -25.96
CA VAL A 483 -36.76 -5.10 -27.12
C VAL A 483 -35.91 -6.38 -27.10
N ASN A 484 -34.70 -6.36 -26.53
CA ASN A 484 -33.83 -7.53 -26.42
C ASN A 484 -34.13 -8.45 -25.22
N GLN A 485 -35.07 -8.08 -24.35
CA GLN A 485 -35.52 -8.89 -23.20
C GLN A 485 -36.95 -9.46 -23.35
N ARG A 486 -37.63 -9.20 -24.45
CA ARG A 486 -38.85 -9.92 -24.88
C ARG A 486 -38.48 -10.93 -25.94
#